data_AF-X6CGC5-F1
#
_entry.id   AF-X6CGC5-F1
#
_cell.length_a   1.000
_cell.length_b   1.000
_cell.length_c   1.000
_cell.angle_alpha   90.00
_cell.angle_beta   90.00
_cell.angle_gamma   90.00
#
_symmetry.space_group_name_H-M   'P 1'
#
loop_
_entity.id
_entity.type
_entity.pdbx_description
1 polymer ?
#
loop_
_entity_poly.entity_id
_entity_poly.type
_entity_poly.pdbx_seq_one_letter_code
_entity_poly.pdbx_strand_id
1 'polypeptide(L)'
;MPGVPPPPFGRANLETISAGRTFGRIYWSTHLDPLGYGKSPSRFSDPRRRVDANRFGVLYLGDSLKVCFLETVLRDRRAGILDDLPID
;
A
#
# COMPACT_ATOMS: atom_id res chain seq x y z
N MET A 1 -23.10 -3.53 -1.42
CA MET A 1 -22.97 -4.76 -0.61
C MET A 1 -21.56 -4.84 -0.05
N PRO A 2 -21.37 -4.67 1.27
CA PRO A 2 -20.09 -4.96 1.91
C PRO A 2 -19.91 -6.48 2.03
N GLY A 3 -18.75 -7.01 1.64
CA GLY A 3 -18.40 -8.41 1.91
C GLY A 3 -18.28 -9.34 0.70
N VAL A 4 -18.35 -8.85 -0.53
CA VAL A 4 -17.89 -9.66 -1.68
C VAL A 4 -16.35 -9.69 -1.63
N PRO A 5 -15.71 -10.85 -1.38
CA PRO A 5 -14.26 -10.93 -1.47
C PRO A 5 -13.84 -10.58 -2.90
N PRO A 6 -12.78 -9.78 -3.08
CA PRO A 6 -12.29 -9.48 -4.43
C PRO A 6 -12.01 -10.80 -5.16
N PRO A 7 -12.13 -10.83 -6.51
CA PRO A 7 -11.77 -11.99 -7.31
C PRO A 7 -10.42 -12.58 -6.87
N PRO A 8 -10.21 -13.90 -6.98
CA PRO A 8 -8.96 -14.53 -6.57
C PRO A 8 -7.77 -13.75 -7.15
N PHE A 9 -6.72 -13.55 -6.34
CA PHE A 9 -5.42 -12.96 -6.73
C PHE A 9 -4.72 -13.68 -7.91
N GLY A 10 -5.36 -14.68 -8.51
CA GLY A 10 -4.94 -15.36 -9.73
C GLY A 10 -5.20 -14.51 -10.96
N ARG A 11 -4.29 -13.53 -11.17
CA ARG A 11 -3.88 -12.83 -12.41
C ARG A 11 -3.40 -11.42 -12.07
N ALA A 12 -2.61 -11.24 -11.02
CA ALA A 12 -1.79 -10.05 -10.93
C ALA A 12 -0.82 -10.11 -12.13
N ASN A 13 -0.91 -9.16 -13.05
CA ASN A 13 0.14 -8.98 -14.07
C ASN A 13 1.40 -8.57 -13.31
N LEU A 14 2.35 -9.49 -13.22
CA LEU A 14 3.63 -9.25 -12.58
C LEU A 14 4.53 -8.57 -13.60
N GLU A 15 5.12 -7.45 -13.20
CA GLU A 15 6.13 -6.75 -13.96
C GLU A 15 7.43 -6.77 -13.16
N THR A 16 8.52 -7.16 -13.79
CA THR A 16 9.87 -6.96 -13.23
C THR A 16 10.38 -5.61 -13.70
N ILE A 17 10.64 -4.71 -12.75
CA ILE A 17 11.13 -3.37 -13.03
C ILE A 17 12.66 -3.38 -13.05
N SER A 18 13.27 -2.88 -14.12
CA SER A 18 14.72 -2.66 -14.18
C SER A 18 15.19 -1.60 -13.20
N ALA A 19 16.42 -1.72 -12.71
CA ALA A 19 17.04 -0.71 -11.87
C ALA A 19 17.12 0.66 -12.60
N GLY A 20 17.08 1.75 -11.83
CA GLY A 20 17.15 3.12 -12.34
C GLY A 20 15.79 3.81 -12.49
N ARG A 21 14.67 3.09 -12.35
CA ARG A 21 13.34 3.72 -12.25
C ARG A 21 13.13 4.29 -10.85
N THR A 22 12.67 5.55 -10.77
CA THR A 22 12.35 6.23 -9.51
C THR A 22 10.87 6.06 -9.18
N PHE A 23 10.60 5.83 -7.89
CA PHE A 23 9.25 5.79 -7.34
C PHE A 23 9.19 6.64 -6.06
N GLY A 24 7.99 7.10 -5.71
CA GLY A 24 7.74 7.87 -4.50
C GLY A 24 6.99 7.06 -3.43
N ARG A 25 7.06 7.54 -2.19
CA ARG A 25 6.26 7.09 -1.05
C ARG A 25 6.02 8.25 -0.10
N ILE A 26 4.77 8.42 0.35
CA ILE A 26 4.42 9.31 1.46
C ILE A 26 4.09 8.42 2.67
N TYR A 27 4.73 8.71 3.79
CA TYR A 27 4.60 7.94 5.03
C TYR A 27 4.63 8.88 6.23
N TRP A 28 4.08 8.42 7.35
CA TRP A 28 4.06 9.20 8.58
C TRP A 28 5.48 9.34 9.15
N SER A 29 5.84 10.54 9.61
CA SER A 29 7.16 10.83 10.19
C SER A 29 7.51 9.96 11.41
N THR A 30 6.52 9.36 12.05
CA THR A 30 6.69 8.38 13.14
C THR A 30 7.32 7.06 12.68
N HIS A 31 7.29 6.75 11.37
CA HIS A 31 7.97 5.58 10.82
C HIS A 31 9.41 5.96 10.45
N LEU A 32 10.36 5.59 11.30
CA LEU A 32 11.77 5.98 11.14
C LEU A 32 12.47 5.32 9.95
N ASP A 33 11.97 4.15 9.51
CA ASP A 33 12.47 3.46 8.32
C ASP A 33 11.55 3.77 7.11
N PRO A 34 12.02 4.55 6.12
CA PRO A 34 11.24 4.92 4.94
C PRO A 34 10.93 3.73 4.01
N LEU A 35 11.71 2.65 4.09
CA LEU A 35 11.42 1.40 3.40
C LEU A 35 10.52 0.53 4.27
N GLY A 36 10.81 0.46 5.58
CA GLY A 36 9.95 -0.07 6.63
C GLY A 36 9.29 -1.39 6.24
N TYR A 37 10.03 -2.25 5.53
CA TYR A 37 9.47 -3.44 4.92
C TYR A 37 9.12 -4.44 6.01
N GLY A 38 7.93 -5.03 5.94
CA GLY A 38 7.45 -5.92 6.99
C GLY A 38 6.22 -6.71 6.58
N LYS A 39 5.97 -7.80 7.30
CA LYS A 39 4.84 -8.73 7.07
C LYS A 39 3.54 -8.23 7.72
N SER A 40 3.25 -6.94 7.54
CA SER A 40 2.06 -6.29 8.11
C SER A 40 0.77 -6.68 7.36
N PRO A 41 -0.40 -6.65 8.02
CA PRO A 41 -1.66 -6.87 7.36
C PRO A 41 -1.92 -5.78 6.31
N SER A 42 -2.10 -6.18 5.05
CA SER A 42 -2.41 -5.30 3.93
C SER A 42 -3.31 -6.02 2.93
N ARG A 43 -3.99 -5.28 2.05
CA ARG A 43 -4.83 -5.87 0.98
C ARG A 43 -4.01 -6.66 -0.04
N PHE A 44 -2.71 -6.38 -0.15
CA PHE A 44 -1.76 -7.05 -1.03
C PHE A 44 -0.78 -7.97 -0.31
N SER A 45 -0.82 -8.03 1.03
CA SER A 45 0.07 -8.91 1.80
C SER A 45 -0.41 -10.36 1.86
N ASP A 46 -1.50 -10.73 1.17
CA ASP A 46 -2.32 -11.89 1.54
C ASP A 46 -2.06 -13.16 0.71
N PRO A 47 -1.58 -14.26 1.30
CA PRO A 47 -1.60 -15.58 0.69
C PRO A 47 -2.77 -16.46 1.18
N ARG A 48 -3.81 -15.85 1.79
CA ARG A 48 -4.98 -16.39 2.51
C ARG A 48 -4.74 -16.65 4.00
N ARG A 49 -4.73 -15.57 4.78
CA ARG A 49 -4.81 -15.43 6.26
C ARG A 49 -5.11 -16.68 7.12
N ARG A 50 -4.06 -17.25 7.74
CA ARG A 50 -4.09 -17.88 9.10
C ARG A 50 -2.78 -17.71 9.89
N VAL A 51 -1.62 -17.51 9.24
CA VAL A 51 -0.31 -17.39 9.91
C VAL A 51 0.45 -16.15 9.42
N ASP A 52 0.85 -15.28 10.35
CA ASP A 52 1.50 -14.00 10.07
C ASP A 52 2.85 -14.14 9.36
N ALA A 53 3.59 -15.21 9.68
CA ALA A 53 4.87 -15.53 9.05
C ALA A 53 4.78 -15.77 7.53
N ASN A 54 3.60 -16.15 7.01
CA ASN A 54 3.43 -16.47 5.59
C ASN A 54 3.06 -15.26 4.73
N ARG A 55 2.79 -14.10 5.32
CA ARG A 55 2.42 -12.89 4.57
C ARG A 55 3.56 -12.42 3.68
N PHE A 56 3.21 -11.87 2.53
CA PHE A 56 4.18 -11.13 1.71
C PHE A 56 4.54 -9.82 2.42
N GLY A 57 5.84 -9.51 2.46
CA GLY A 57 6.29 -8.16 2.77
C GLY A 57 6.00 -7.29 1.56
N VAL A 58 5.19 -6.25 1.73
CA VAL A 58 4.76 -5.38 0.64
C VAL A 58 5.18 -3.94 0.90
N LEU A 59 5.66 -3.29 -0.15
CA LEU A 59 6.00 -1.88 -0.16
C LEU A 59 5.07 -1.17 -1.17
N TYR A 60 4.39 -0.13 -0.70
CA TYR A 60 3.54 0.69 -1.55
C TYR A 60 4.33 1.87 -2.09
N LEU A 61 4.41 1.94 -3.41
CA LEU A 61 5.14 2.96 -4.15
C LEU A 61 4.22 3.55 -5.22
N GLY A 62 4.33 4.85 -5.47
CA GLY A 62 3.69 5.53 -6.60
C GLY A 62 4.71 5.85 -7.68
N ASP A 63 4.28 5.83 -8.93
CA ASP A 63 5.10 6.23 -10.09
C ASP A 63 5.33 7.76 -10.16
N SER A 64 4.58 8.52 -9.36
CA SER A 64 4.61 9.98 -9.30
C SER A 64 4.17 10.47 -7.92
N LEU A 65 4.54 11.71 -7.58
CA LEU A 65 4.11 12.35 -6.33
C LEU A 65 2.58 12.49 -6.26
N LYS A 66 1.92 12.76 -7.39
CA LYS A 66 0.45 12.87 -7.47
C LYS A 66 -0.23 11.56 -7.07
N VAL A 67 0.25 10.43 -7.57
CA VAL A 67 -0.26 9.11 -7.21
C VAL A 67 -0.01 8.82 -5.72
N CYS A 68 1.19 9.14 -5.21
CA CYS A 68 1.50 8.96 -3.79
C CYS A 68 0.55 9.75 -2.89
N PHE A 69 0.28 11.02 -3.23
CA PHE A 69 -0.64 11.89 -2.49
C PHE A 69 -2.06 11.34 -2.50
N LEU A 70 -2.60 11.00 -3.67
CA LEU A 70 -3.96 10.46 -3.79
C LEU A 70 -4.14 9.16 -3.00
N GLU A 71 -3.22 8.20 -3.12
CA GLU A 71 -3.28 6.94 -2.37
C GLU A 71 -3.17 7.18 -0.85
N THR A 72 -2.42 8.20 -0.42
CA THR A 72 -2.31 8.58 0.99
C THR A 72 -3.64 9.09 1.52
N VAL A 73 -4.29 10.01 0.79
CA VAL A 73 -5.63 10.51 1.11
C VAL A 73 -6.65 9.38 1.19
N LEU A 74 -6.64 8.46 0.22
CA LEU A 74 -7.55 7.31 0.20
C LEU A 74 -7.30 6.34 1.36
N ARG A 75 -6.03 6.10 1.72
CA ARG A 75 -5.64 5.28 2.87
C ARG A 75 -6.17 5.90 4.17
N ASP A 76 -5.94 7.19 4.36
CA ASP A 76 -6.25 7.88 5.61
C ASP A 76 -7.76 8.02 5.79
N ARG A 77 -8.51 8.35 4.72
CA ARG A 77 -9.98 8.30 4.71
C ARG A 77 -10.54 6.93 5.08
N ARG A 78 -9.95 5.85 4.53
CA ARG A 78 -10.37 4.48 4.87
C ARG A 78 -10.04 4.11 6.33
N ALA A 79 -8.98 4.65 6.89
CA ALA A 79 -8.60 4.47 8.28
C ALA A 79 -9.42 5.35 9.26
N GLY A 80 -10.31 6.20 8.74
CA GLY A 80 -11.07 7.16 9.55
C GLY A 80 -10.24 8.33 10.06
N ILE A 81 -9.04 8.53 9.50
CA ILE A 81 -8.20 9.69 9.78
C ILE A 81 -8.73 10.83 8.90
N LEU A 82 -9.46 11.74 9.54
CA LEU A 82 -9.99 12.96 8.93
C LEU A 82 -9.09 14.11 9.35
N ASP A 83 -8.08 14.42 8.54
CA ASP A 83 -7.31 15.65 8.66
C ASP A 83 -7.80 16.68 7.62
N ASP A 84 -7.54 17.97 7.90
CA ASP A 84 -7.61 19.04 6.91
C ASP A 84 -6.53 18.78 5.85
N LEU A 85 -6.94 18.08 4.79
CA LEU A 85 -6.10 17.88 3.63
C LEU A 85 -5.85 19.25 2.99
N PRO A 86 -4.61 19.56 2.55
CA PRO A 86 -4.30 20.80 1.84
C PRO A 86 -4.81 20.71 0.40
N ILE A 87 -6.13 20.59 0.24
CA ILE A 87 -6.85 20.50 -1.02
C ILE A 87 -7.93 21.58 -0.94
N ASP A 88 -7.66 22.73 -1.56
CA ASP A 88 -8.65 23.77 -1.81
C ASP A 88 -9.60 23.35 -2.96
#